data_AF-A0A7W9BP22-F1
#
_entry.id   AF-A0A7W9BP22-F1
#
_cell.length_a   1.000
_cell.length_b   1.000
_cell.length_c   1.000
_cell.angle_alpha   90.00
_cell.angle_beta   90.00
_cell.angle_gamma   90.00
#
_symmetry.space_group_name_H-M   'P 1'
#
loop_
_entity.id
_entity.type
_entity.pdbx_description
1 polymer ?
#
loop_
_entity_poly.entity_id
_entity_poly.type
_entity_poly.pdbx_seq_one_letter_code
_entity_poly.pdbx_strand_id
1 'polypeptide(L)' 'MAAYDRLPSDLREWLRQAALPWSPRSALRVWRTALNNHENDRTAAQAYLCQLERKMLKQDFKKTWGVEPR' A
#
# COMPACT_ATOMS: atom_id res chain seq x y z
N MET A 1 8.19 17.50 1.15
CA MET A 1 8.71 16.37 1.97
C MET A 1 7.89 16.05 3.22
N ALA A 2 7.07 16.96 3.78
CA ALA A 2 6.32 16.74 5.04
C ALA A 2 5.21 15.66 5.04
N ALA A 3 4.88 15.06 3.90
CA ALA A 3 3.82 14.05 3.80
C ALA A 3 4.24 12.68 4.37
N TYR A 4 5.55 12.39 4.44
CA TYR A 4 6.09 11.16 5.03
C TYR A 4 6.16 11.24 6.56
N ASP A 5 6.34 12.44 7.11
CA ASP A 5 6.58 12.64 8.55
C ASP A 5 5.28 12.55 9.37
N ARG A 6 4.14 12.87 8.74
CA ARG A 6 2.80 12.75 9.35
C ARG A 6 2.15 11.37 9.13
N LEU A 7 2.90 10.38 8.65
CA LEU A 7 2.36 9.04 8.47
C LEU A 7 2.16 8.38 9.85
N PRO A 8 1.03 7.71 10.08
CA PRO A 8 0.85 6.90 11.27
C PRO A 8 1.89 5.77 11.31
N SER A 9 2.37 5.44 12.51
CA SER A 9 3.40 4.41 12.71
C SER A 9 3.06 3.07 12.05
N ASP A 10 1.80 2.62 12.17
CA ASP A 10 1.27 1.43 11.49
C ASP A 10 1.54 1.42 9.98
N LEU A 11 1.25 2.55 9.31
CA LEU A 11 1.42 2.67 7.87
C LEU A 11 2.92 2.68 7.50
N ARG A 12 3.75 3.23 8.37
CA ARG A 12 5.21 3.23 8.21
C ARG A 12 5.79 1.83 8.38
N GLU A 13 5.30 1.06 9.35
CA GLU A 13 5.68 -0.33 9.57
C GLU A 13 5.22 -1.23 8.41
N TRP A 14 4.02 -1.00 7.88
CA TRP A 14 3.57 -1.67 6.67
C TRP A 14 4.47 -1.34 5.47
N LEU A 15 4.79 -0.06 5.24
CA LEU A 15 5.69 0.36 4.15
C LEU A 15 7.10 -0.24 4.28
N ARG A 16 7.58 -0.52 5.49
CA ARG A 16 8.88 -1.19 5.71
C ARG A 16 8.85 -2.68 5.33
N GLN A 17 7.69 -3.31 5.43
CA GLN A 17 7.47 -4.73 5.10
C GLN A 17 7.01 -4.93 3.64
N ALA A 18 6.47 -3.89 3.01
CA ALA A 18 6.02 -3.90 1.63
C ALA A 18 7.18 -4.21 0.68
N ALA A 19 6.95 -5.16 -0.24
CA ALA A 19 7.97 -5.58 -1.22
C ALA A 19 8.08 -4.62 -2.42
N LEU A 20 7.08 -3.77 -2.64
CA LEU A 20 7.05 -2.79 -3.72
C LEU A 20 7.48 -1.40 -3.23
N PRO A 21 8.15 -0.59 -4.08
CA PRO A 21 8.44 0.81 -3.79
C PRO A 21 7.17 1.66 -3.89
N TRP A 22 6.28 1.52 -2.92
CA TRP A 22 5.06 2.32 -2.82
C TRP A 22 5.40 3.78 -2.50
N SER A 23 4.78 4.69 -3.24
CA SER A 23 4.84 6.11 -2.89
C SER A 23 3.98 6.39 -1.63
N PRO A 24 4.49 7.18 -0.67
CA PRO A 24 3.82 7.48 0.61
C PRO A 24 2.43 8.12 0.42
N ARG A 25 2.30 8.94 -0.64
CA ARG A 25 1.07 9.68 -0.94
C ARG A 25 -0.06 8.73 -1.35
N SER A 26 0.26 7.70 -2.14
CA SER A 26 -0.72 6.70 -2.58
C SER A 26 -1.13 5.80 -1.43
N ALA A 27 -0.16 5.32 -0.64
CA ALA A 27 -0.41 4.51 0.55
C ALA A 27 -1.30 5.26 1.57
N LEU A 28 -0.99 6.54 1.86
CA LEU A 28 -1.79 7.37 2.77
C LEU A 28 -3.21 7.61 2.26
N ARG A 29 -3.38 7.80 0.94
CA ARG A 29 -4.70 8.06 0.36
C ARG A 29 -5.60 6.83 0.52
N VAL A 30 -5.09 5.65 0.22
CA VAL A 30 -5.78 4.37 0.41
C VAL A 30 -6.06 4.12 1.90
N TRP A 31 -5.06 4.31 2.76
CA TRP A 31 -5.18 4.12 4.20
C TRP A 31 -6.29 4.97 4.80
N ARG A 32 -6.38 6.25 4.42
CA ARG A 32 -7.46 7.14 4.88
C ARG A 32 -8.84 6.66 4.45
N THR A 33 -9.00 6.21 3.19
CA THR A 33 -10.26 5.65 2.71
C THR A 33 -10.63 4.38 3.48
N ALA A 34 -9.66 3.50 3.72
CA ALA A 34 -9.88 2.26 4.46
C ALA A 34 -10.24 2.52 5.93
N LEU A 35 -9.53 3.42 6.62
CA LEU A 35 -9.88 3.84 7.97
C LEU A 35 -11.30 4.41 8.05
N ASN A 36 -11.71 5.21 7.06
CA ASN A 36 -13.07 5.75 7.02
C ASN A 36 -14.14 4.66 6.85
N ASN A 37 -13.83 3.60 6.10
CA ASN A 37 -14.75 2.49 5.86
C ASN A 37 -14.79 1.46 7.00
N HIS A 38 -13.72 1.38 7.79
CA HIS A 38 -13.56 0.40 8.87
C HIS A 38 -13.54 1.05 10.26
N GLU A 39 -14.18 2.20 10.45
CA GLU A 39 -14.31 2.87 11.76
C GLU A 39 -12.96 3.15 12.47
N ASN A 40 -11.93 3.49 11.70
CA ASN A 40 -10.54 3.66 12.15
C ASN A 40 -9.83 2.37 12.59
N ASP A 41 -10.32 1.20 12.18
CA ASP A 41 -9.61 -0.06 12.36
C ASP A 41 -8.34 -0.10 11.48
N ARG A 42 -7.20 -0.05 12.15
CA ARG A 42 -5.86 -0.02 11.53
C ARG A 42 -5.50 -1.36 10.92
N THR A 43 -5.91 -2.46 11.55
CA THR A 43 -5.65 -3.82 11.08
C THR A 43 -6.38 -4.08 9.77
N ALA A 44 -7.66 -3.68 9.70
CA ALA A 44 -8.46 -3.79 8.49
C ALA A 44 -7.89 -2.90 7.36
N ALA A 45 -7.47 -1.68 7.68
CA ALA A 45 -6.83 -0.80 6.72
C ALA A 45 -5.51 -1.36 6.18
N GLN A 46 -4.71 -2.02 7.03
CA GLN A 46 -3.46 -2.68 6.64
C GLN A 46 -3.72 -3.91 5.75
N ALA A 47 -4.73 -4.72 6.09
CA ALA A 47 -5.14 -5.86 5.28
C ALA A 47 -5.63 -5.40 3.89
N TYR A 48 -6.35 -4.29 3.81
CA TYR A 48 -6.80 -3.70 2.56
C TYR A 48 -5.62 -3.22 1.68
N LEU A 49 -4.63 -2.57 2.28
CA LEU A 49 -3.38 -2.19 1.59
C LEU A 49 -2.63 -3.42 1.06
N CYS A 50 -2.49 -4.48 1.87
CA CYS A 50 -1.83 -5.72 1.45
C CYS A 50 -2.55 -6.38 0.27
N GLN A 51 -3.89 -6.36 0.25
CA GLN A 51 -4.66 -6.84 -0.91
C GLN A 51 -4.44 -5.99 -2.17
N LEU A 52 -4.42 -4.66 -2.04
CA LEU A 52 -4.11 -3.78 -3.17
C LEU A 52 -2.69 -3.95 -3.66
N GLU A 53 -1.72 -4.13 -2.75
CA GLU A 53 -0.35 -4.46 -3.10
C GLU A 53 -0.29 -5.73 -3.93
N ARG A 54 -0.95 -6.82 -3.51
CA ARG A 54 -0.99 -8.06 -4.29
C ARG A 54 -1.63 -7.87 -5.68
N LYS A 55 -2.66 -7.02 -5.79
CA LYS A 55 -3.28 -6.68 -7.09
C LYS A 55 -2.33 -5.85 -7.97
N MET A 56 -1.68 -4.84 -7.39
CA MET A 56 -0.69 -4.02 -8.08
C MET A 56 0.55 -4.82 -8.44
N LEU A 57 1.07 -5.71 -7.60
CA LEU A 57 2.16 -6.64 -7.91
C LEU A 57 1.84 -7.44 -9.18
N LYS A 58 0.63 -7.98 -9.32
CA LYS A 58 0.23 -8.71 -10.54
C LYS A 58 0.23 -7.82 -11.79
N GLN A 59 -0.20 -6.56 -11.65
CA GLN A 59 -0.30 -5.62 -12.76
C GLN A 59 1.04 -4.95 -13.10
N ASP A 60 1.84 -4.64 -12.10
CA ASP A 60 3.17 -4.06 -12.19
C ASP A 60 4.17 -5.11 -12.67
N PHE A 61 4.10 -6.36 -12.19
CA PHE A 61 4.89 -7.45 -12.77
C PHE A 61 4.70 -7.54 -14.29
N LYS A 62 3.45 -7.39 -14.76
CA LYS A 62 3.13 -7.36 -16.20
C LYS A 62 3.71 -6.15 -16.93
N LYS A 63 3.84 -5.00 -16.25
CA LYS A 63 4.29 -3.73 -16.83
C LYS A 63 5.81 -3.54 -16.76
N THR A 64 6.43 -4.04 -15.69
CA THR A 64 7.85 -3.89 -15.35
C THR A 64 8.67 -5.03 -15.94
N TRP A 65 8.14 -6.26 -16.04
CA TRP A 65 8.91 -7.40 -16.55
C TRP A 65 8.60 -7.80 -17.98
N GLY A 66 7.42 -7.54 -18.56
CA GLY A 66 7.20 -7.69 -20.01
C GLY A 66 7.68 -9.01 -20.65
N VAL A 67 7.83 -10.09 -19.89
CA VAL A 67 8.19 -11.41 -20.39
C VAL A 67 7.15 -12.39 -19.92
N GLU A 68 6.30 -12.81 -20.86
CA GLU A 68 5.55 -14.06 -20.73
C GLU A 68 6.58 -15.19 -20.61
N PRO A 69 6.64 -15.94 -19.50
CA PRO A 69 7.31 -17.23 -19.52
C PRO A 69 6.45 -18.16 -20.38
N ARG A 70 7.00 -18.50 -21.55
CA ARG A 70 6.45 -19.46 -22.51
C ARG A 70 6.46 -20.88 -21.95
#